data_AF-A0A5J4TPF6-F1
#
_entry.id   AF-A0A5J4TPF6-F1
#
_cell.length_a   1.000
_cell.length_b   1.000
_cell.length_c   1.000
_cell.angle_alpha   90.00
_cell.angle_beta   90.00
_cell.angle_gamma   90.00
#
_symmetry.space_group_name_H-M   'P 1'
#
loop_
_entity.id
_entity.type
_entity.pdbx_description
1 polymer ?
#
loop_
_entity_poly.entity_id
_entity_poly.type
_entity_poly.pdbx_seq_one_letter_code
_entity_poly.pdbx_strand_id
1 'polypeptide(L)'
;MGIGKASYEVKDEEQASIQAQIDLINKSVYVDQEKIIAHYILSHALYLTEMNKSYTMMLVRGRMLHEQPTHRGWVEKEGGSIKSWKRRILQLNISGELVYYEDEEKERKGESKGKLSVAGYSVSE
;
A
#
# COMPACT_ATOMS: atom_id res chain seq x y z
N MET A 1 -5.51 -31.27 26.46
CA MET A 1 -5.06 -30.05 27.19
C MET A 1 -4.78 -28.98 26.14
N GLY A 2 -5.67 -28.00 26.00
CA GLY A 2 -5.52 -26.94 25.00
C GLY A 2 -4.53 -25.88 25.48
N ILE A 3 -3.50 -25.60 24.68
CA ILE A 3 -2.57 -24.50 24.92
C ILE A 3 -3.36 -23.22 24.68
N GLY A 4 -3.77 -22.54 25.76
CA GLY A 4 -4.44 -21.25 25.66
C GLY A 4 -3.53 -20.26 24.95
N LYS A 5 -4.02 -19.61 23.89
CA LYS A 5 -3.33 -18.47 23.29
C LYS A 5 -3.26 -17.39 24.36
N ALA A 6 -2.06 -17.10 24.86
CA ALA A 6 -1.83 -15.92 25.67
C ALA A 6 -2.04 -14.69 24.78
N SER A 7 -3.23 -14.09 24.84
CA SER A 7 -3.45 -12.77 24.26
C SER A 7 -2.77 -11.76 25.16
N TYR A 8 -1.64 -11.21 24.70
CA TYR A 8 -1.00 -10.09 25.35
C TYR A 8 -1.85 -8.83 25.10
N GLU A 9 -2.47 -8.30 26.16
CA GLU A 9 -3.13 -7.00 26.10
C GLU A 9 -2.08 -5.92 26.29
N VAL A 10 -1.85 -5.14 25.22
CA VAL A 10 -0.95 -3.99 25.26
C VAL A 10 -1.55 -2.96 26.21
N LYS A 11 -0.81 -2.57 27.25
CA LYS A 11 -1.28 -1.56 28.20
C LYS A 11 -1.21 -0.17 27.56
N ASP A 12 -2.09 0.74 27.99
CA ASP A 12 -2.14 2.12 27.49
C ASP A 12 -0.78 2.86 27.60
N GLU A 13 -0.01 2.57 28.65
CA GLU A 13 1.34 3.12 28.85
C GLU A 13 2.35 2.62 27.80
N GLU A 14 2.26 1.36 27.40
CA GLU A 14 3.12 0.77 26.37
C GLU A 14 2.76 1.32 25.00
N GLN A 15 1.46 1.47 24.72
CA GLN A 15 0.98 2.11 23.51
C GLN A 15 1.45 3.56 23.41
N ALA A 16 1.41 4.33 24.51
CA ALA A 16 1.93 5.69 24.56
C ALA A 16 3.46 5.75 24.36
N SER A 17 4.22 4.81 24.94
CA SER A 17 5.66 4.71 24.74
C SER A 17 6.04 4.39 23.29
N ILE A 18 5.33 3.44 22.67
CA ILE A 18 5.50 3.10 21.24
C ILE A 18 5.18 4.31 20.37
N GLN A 19 4.08 5.01 20.66
CA GLN A 19 3.70 6.19 19.90
C GLN A 19 4.76 7.30 19.99
N ALA A 20 5.30 7.56 21.18
CA ALA A 20 6.36 8.55 21.36
C ALA A 20 7.63 8.20 20.55
N GLN A 21 7.98 6.91 20.47
CA GLN A 21 9.10 6.45 19.65
C GLN A 21 8.84 6.63 18.14
N ILE A 22 7.62 6.31 17.69
CA ILE A 22 7.19 6.56 16.30
C ILE A 22 7.31 8.05 15.96
N ASP A 23 6.87 8.92 16.86
CA ASP A 23 6.90 10.37 16.64
C ASP A 23 8.35 10.91 16.54
N LEU A 24 9.27 10.39 17.36
CA LEU A 24 10.69 10.72 17.28
C LEU A 24 11.31 10.27 15.96
N ILE A 25 11.01 9.05 15.51
CA ILE A 25 11.47 8.52 14.22
C ILE A 25 10.94 9.39 13.09
N ASN A 26 9.64 9.65 13.05
CA ASN A 26 9.02 10.48 12.02
C ASN A 26 9.68 11.86 11.97
N LYS A 27 9.89 12.51 13.12
CA LYS A 27 10.56 13.81 13.18
C LYS A 27 11.97 13.77 12.58
N SER A 28 12.76 12.73 12.87
CA SER A 28 14.10 12.58 12.29
C SER A 28 14.04 12.37 10.76
N VAL A 29 13.12 11.52 10.29
CA VAL A 29 12.92 11.27 8.86
C VAL A 29 12.46 12.52 8.12
N TYR A 30 11.56 13.31 8.70
CA TYR A 30 11.11 14.58 8.10
C TYR A 30 12.26 15.57 7.90
N VAL A 31 13.13 15.74 8.92
CA VAL A 31 14.30 16.65 8.83
C VAL A 31 15.29 16.21 7.75
N ASP A 32 15.50 14.90 7.60
CA ASP A 32 16.38 14.35 6.57
C ASP A 32 15.75 14.44 5.17
N GLN A 33 14.43 14.20 5.06
CA GLN A 33 13.69 14.37 3.82
C GLN A 33 13.70 15.81 3.33
N GLU A 34 13.53 16.83 4.18
CA GLU A 34 13.58 18.23 3.75
C GLU A 34 14.90 18.59 3.05
N LYS A 35 16.02 18.09 3.55
CA LYS A 35 17.35 18.32 2.94
C LYS A 35 17.48 17.62 1.59
N ILE A 36 16.96 16.39 1.48
CA ILE A 36 17.04 15.58 0.25
C ILE A 36 16.05 16.09 -0.81
N ILE A 37 14.83 16.45 -0.41
CA ILE A 37 13.77 16.91 -1.31
C ILE A 37 14.18 18.22 -1.99
N ALA A 38 14.76 19.18 -1.26
CA ALA A 38 15.24 20.43 -1.87
C ALA A 38 16.30 20.17 -2.94
N HIS A 39 17.25 19.27 -2.66
CA HIS A 39 18.28 18.88 -3.63
C HIS A 39 17.69 18.13 -4.83
N TYR A 40 16.73 17.23 -4.61
CA TYR A 40 16.02 16.51 -5.66
C TYR A 40 15.20 17.45 -6.55
N ILE A 41 14.43 18.38 -5.98
CA ILE A 41 13.61 19.33 -6.73
C ILE A 41 14.51 20.23 -7.59
N LEU A 42 15.64 20.70 -7.06
CA LEU A 42 16.56 21.56 -7.83
C LEU A 42 17.28 20.79 -8.95
N SER A 43 17.78 19.59 -8.66
CA SER A 43 18.45 18.75 -9.68
C SER A 43 17.48 18.24 -10.75
N HIS A 44 16.26 17.84 -10.36
CA HIS A 44 15.20 17.51 -11.30
C HIS A 44 14.77 18.75 -12.08
N ALA A 45 14.58 19.90 -11.41
CA ALA A 45 14.50 21.25 -11.96
C ALA A 45 15.40 21.46 -13.19
N LEU A 46 16.70 21.31 -12.93
CA LEU A 46 17.79 21.52 -13.87
C LEU A 46 17.75 20.52 -15.03
N TYR A 47 17.73 19.22 -14.71
CA TYR A 47 17.59 18.14 -15.68
C TYR A 47 16.38 18.37 -16.57
N LEU A 48 15.28 18.83 -15.96
CA LEU A 48 14.05 18.98 -16.66
C LEU A 48 14.13 20.14 -17.67
N THR A 49 14.71 21.27 -17.27
CA THR A 49 14.95 22.42 -18.17
C THR A 49 15.92 22.09 -19.32
N GLU A 50 16.93 21.25 -19.07
CA GLU A 50 17.85 20.74 -20.09
C GLU A 50 17.16 19.76 -21.05
N MET A 51 16.17 19.00 -20.56
CA MET A 51 15.41 17.96 -21.27
C MET A 51 14.17 18.45 -22.02
N ASN A 52 14.07 19.74 -22.39
CA ASN A 52 12.89 20.38 -22.99
C ASN A 52 12.36 19.80 -24.34
N LYS A 53 12.73 18.58 -24.72
CA LYS A 53 12.15 17.77 -25.81
C LYS A 53 11.31 16.56 -25.36
N SER A 54 11.33 16.16 -24.08
CA SER A 54 10.72 14.88 -23.63
C SER A 54 9.53 15.03 -22.65
N TYR A 55 9.09 16.25 -22.31
CA TYR A 55 8.08 16.55 -21.26
C TYR A 55 6.71 15.95 -21.48
N THR A 56 6.28 15.83 -22.73
CA THR A 56 4.96 15.33 -23.08
C THR A 56 4.76 13.88 -22.63
N MET A 57 5.84 13.10 -22.47
CA MET A 57 5.78 11.69 -22.05
C MET A 57 5.66 11.47 -20.53
N MET A 58 6.07 12.44 -19.69
CA MET A 58 6.14 12.24 -18.24
C MET A 58 4.82 12.63 -17.54
N LEU A 59 4.14 13.67 -18.02
CA LEU A 59 2.81 14.05 -17.53
C LEU A 59 1.73 12.99 -17.85
N VAL A 60 1.93 12.21 -18.92
CA VAL A 60 1.11 11.04 -19.25
C VAL A 60 1.30 9.91 -18.22
N ARG A 61 2.52 9.70 -17.70
CA ARG A 61 2.81 8.60 -16.75
C ARG A 61 2.21 8.79 -15.36
N GLY A 62 2.09 10.03 -14.88
CA GLY A 62 1.63 10.31 -13.50
C GLY A 62 0.10 10.38 -13.33
N ARG A 63 -0.68 10.56 -14.40
CA ARG A 63 -2.15 10.71 -14.30
C ARG A 63 -2.98 9.75 -15.17
N MET A 64 -2.39 8.93 -16.05
CA MET A 64 -3.17 8.03 -16.93
C MET A 64 -3.08 6.52 -16.64
N LEU A 65 -2.30 6.07 -15.65
CA LEU A 65 -2.23 4.64 -15.30
C LEU A 65 -3.16 4.23 -14.15
N HIS A 66 -4.04 5.13 -13.70
CA HIS A 66 -5.00 4.81 -12.67
C HIS A 66 -6.25 4.16 -13.31
N GLU A 67 -6.49 2.91 -12.94
CA GLU A 67 -7.80 2.29 -12.62
C GLU A 67 -8.05 0.92 -13.25
N GLN A 68 -7.31 0.49 -14.27
CA GLN A 68 -7.50 -0.86 -14.78
C GLN A 68 -6.64 -1.87 -14.01
N PRO A 69 -7.23 -2.96 -13.48
CA PRO A 69 -6.45 -4.01 -12.84
C PRO A 69 -5.57 -4.69 -13.90
N THR A 70 -4.28 -4.80 -13.61
CA THR A 70 -3.32 -5.53 -14.46
C THR A 70 -3.67 -7.02 -14.48
N HIS A 71 -4.15 -7.54 -13.36
CA HIS A 71 -4.64 -8.92 -13.25
C HIS A 71 -5.95 -8.95 -12.46
N ARG A 72 -6.89 -9.77 -12.93
CA ARG A 72 -8.18 -10.01 -12.26
C ARG A 72 -8.54 -11.49 -12.33
N GLY A 73 -9.04 -12.05 -11.24
CA GLY A 73 -9.49 -13.44 -11.25
C GLY A 73 -10.19 -13.88 -9.97
N TRP A 74 -10.87 -15.02 -10.04
CA TRP A 74 -11.44 -15.68 -8.86
C TRP A 74 -10.33 -16.41 -8.09
N VAL A 75 -10.26 -16.16 -6.79
CA VAL A 75 -9.34 -16.83 -5.88
C VAL A 75 -10.07 -17.32 -4.63
N GLU A 76 -9.54 -18.36 -4.00
CA GLU A 76 -9.96 -18.76 -2.67
C GLU A 76 -9.03 -18.13 -1.64
N LYS A 77 -9.62 -17.37 -0.72
CA LYS A 77 -8.91 -16.66 0.34
C LYS A 77 -9.39 -17.13 1.70
N GLU A 78 -8.46 -17.40 2.61
CA GLU A 78 -8.80 -17.67 4.01
C GLU A 78 -9.38 -16.42 4.70
N GLY A 79 -10.49 -16.58 5.42
CA GLY A 79 -11.08 -15.56 6.26
C GLY A 79 -10.18 -15.18 7.45
N GLY A 80 -10.13 -13.88 7.76
CA GLY A 80 -9.34 -13.36 8.88
C GLY A 80 -9.92 -13.74 10.24
N SER A 81 -11.21 -13.45 10.47
CA SER A 81 -11.89 -13.70 11.75
C SER A 81 -12.42 -15.13 11.89
N ILE A 82 -13.07 -15.63 10.84
CA ILE A 82 -13.56 -17.01 10.76
C ILE A 82 -12.70 -17.71 9.72
N LYS A 83 -11.99 -18.76 10.16
CA LYS A 83 -11.10 -19.57 9.32
C LYS A 83 -11.92 -20.45 8.37
N SER A 84 -12.36 -19.85 7.28
CA SER A 84 -13.02 -20.51 6.17
C SER A 84 -12.48 -20.00 4.84
N TRP A 85 -12.47 -20.87 3.82
CA TRP A 85 -12.10 -20.50 2.46
C TRP A 85 -13.27 -19.77 1.81
N LYS A 86 -12.99 -18.56 1.33
CA LYS A 86 -13.99 -17.69 0.70
C LYS A 86 -13.54 -17.40 -0.72
N ARG A 87 -14.43 -17.67 -1.67
CA ARG A 87 -14.23 -17.30 -3.06
C ARG A 87 -14.39 -15.78 -3.21
N ARG A 88 -13.40 -15.11 -3.78
CA ARG A 88 -13.34 -13.65 -3.96
C ARG A 88 -12.78 -13.30 -5.32
N ILE A 89 -13.20 -12.17 -5.86
CA ILE A 89 -12.58 -11.60 -7.07
C ILE A 89 -11.40 -10.78 -6.59
N LEU A 90 -10.19 -11.16 -7.00
CA LEU A 90 -8.96 -10.47 -6.72
C LEU A 90 -8.59 -9.59 -7.90
N GLN A 91 -8.25 -8.34 -7.64
CA GLN A 91 -7.68 -7.40 -8.59
C GLN A 91 -6.31 -6.96 -8.11
N LEU A 92 -5.30 -7.04 -8.98
CA LEU A 92 -3.98 -6.46 -8.76
C LEU A 92 -3.78 -5.33 -9.75
N ASN A 93 -3.57 -4.12 -9.25
CA ASN A 93 -3.29 -2.97 -10.09
C ASN A 93 -1.78 -2.80 -10.34
N ILE A 94 -1.45 -1.93 -11.29
CA ILE A 94 -0.07 -1.65 -11.66
C ILE A 94 0.73 -0.95 -10.56
N SER A 95 0.06 -0.30 -9.59
CA SER A 95 0.73 0.31 -8.43
C SER A 95 1.06 -0.69 -7.33
N GLY A 96 0.78 -1.98 -7.51
CA GLY A 96 1.05 -3.02 -6.50
C GLY A 96 0.02 -3.05 -5.38
N GLU A 97 -1.18 -2.54 -5.63
CA GLU A 97 -2.31 -2.65 -4.74
C GLU A 97 -3.20 -3.82 -5.15
N LEU A 98 -3.45 -4.68 -4.18
CA LEU A 98 -4.29 -5.85 -4.29
C LEU A 98 -5.61 -5.55 -3.57
N VAL A 99 -6.70 -5.60 -4.32
CA VAL A 99 -8.07 -5.35 -3.84
C VAL A 99 -8.92 -6.59 -4.08
N TYR A 100 -9.83 -6.91 -3.16
CA TYR A 100 -10.73 -8.04 -3.37
C TYR A 100 -12.19 -7.72 -3.08
N TYR A 101 -13.06 -8.37 -3.87
CA TYR A 101 -14.50 -8.19 -3.87
C TYR A 101 -15.21 -9.51 -3.62
N GLU A 102 -16.43 -9.43 -3.09
CA GLU A 102 -17.27 -10.60 -2.82
C GLU A 102 -17.81 -11.21 -4.12
N ASP A 103 -18.26 -10.35 -5.02
CA ASP A 103 -18.87 -10.69 -6.29
C ASP A 103 -18.72 -9.52 -7.29
N GLU A 104 -19.15 -9.74 -8.53
CA GLU A 104 -19.05 -8.77 -9.62
C GLU A 104 -19.94 -7.54 -9.42
N GLU A 105 -21.04 -7.67 -8.67
CA GLU A 105 -21.93 -6.54 -8.38
C GLU A 105 -21.26 -5.56 -7.42
N LYS A 106 -20.64 -6.08 -6.36
CA LYS A 106 -19.85 -5.33 -5.38
C LYS A 106 -18.62 -4.70 -6.02
N GLU A 107 -17.96 -5.42 -6.92
CA GLU A 107 -16.86 -4.89 -7.73
C GLU A 107 -17.30 -3.71 -8.59
N ARG A 108 -18.40 -3.84 -9.34
CA ARG A 108 -18.94 -2.75 -10.17
C ARG A 108 -19.34 -1.52 -9.34
N LYS A 109 -19.79 -1.73 -8.10
CA LYS A 109 -20.13 -0.67 -7.14
C LYS A 109 -18.91 -0.10 -6.41
N GLY A 110 -17.72 -0.68 -6.58
CA GLY A 110 -16.51 -0.28 -5.86
C GLY A 110 -16.49 -0.67 -4.37
N GLU A 111 -17.39 -1.56 -3.94
CA GLU A 111 -17.53 -2.00 -2.55
C GLU A 111 -16.53 -3.12 -2.23
N SER A 112 -15.26 -2.77 -2.07
CA SER A 112 -14.21 -3.74 -1.72
C SER A 112 -14.40 -4.32 -0.31
N LYS A 113 -14.03 -5.60 -0.14
CA LYS A 113 -13.97 -6.26 1.18
C LYS A 113 -12.63 -6.08 1.87
N GLY A 114 -11.63 -5.60 1.15
CA GLY A 114 -10.33 -5.30 1.68
C GLY A 114 -9.34 -4.97 0.57
N LYS A 115 -8.24 -4.38 1.01
CA LYS A 115 -7.18 -3.83 0.18
C LYS A 115 -5.85 -4.01 0.90
N LEU A 116 -4.81 -4.31 0.14
CA LEU A 116 -3.46 -4.55 0.63
C LEU A 116 -2.45 -4.01 -0.39
N SER A 117 -1.40 -3.36 0.09
CA SER A 117 -0.21 -3.12 -0.75
C SER A 117 0.67 -4.36 -0.72
N VAL A 118 1.06 -4.87 -1.89
CA VAL A 118 2.02 -6.00 -1.97
C VAL A 118 3.46 -5.55 -1.70
N ALA A 119 3.71 -4.24 -1.60
CA ALA A 119 5.03 -3.73 -1.25
C ALA A 119 5.44 -4.24 0.15
N GLY A 120 6.62 -4.87 0.23
CA GLY A 120 7.15 -5.45 1.46
C GLY A 120 6.72 -6.88 1.75
N TYR A 121 5.91 -7.51 0.88
CA TYR A 121 5.55 -8.92 0.97
C TYR A 121 6.41 -9.76 0.01
N SER A 122 6.77 -10.97 0.43
CA SER A 122 7.37 -11.98 -0.43
C SER A 122 6.37 -13.11 -0.73
N VAL A 123 6.52 -13.73 -1.89
CA VAL A 123 5.77 -14.94 -2.24
C VAL A 123 6.61 -16.14 -1.80
N SER A 124 6.00 -17.05 -1.03
CA SER A 124 6.57 -18.35 -0.69
C SER A 124 5.80 -19.44 -1.41
N GLU A 125 6.51 -20.40 -2.00
CA GLU A 125 5.95 -21.63 -2.58
C GLU A 125 5.73 -22.72 -1.53
#